data_AF-A0A2N7QYZ4-F1
#
_entry.id   AF-A0A2N7QYZ4-F1
#
_cell.length_a   1.000
_cell.length_b   1.000
_cell.length_c   1.000
_cell.angle_alpha   90.00
_cell.angle_beta   90.00
_cell.angle_gamma   90.00
#
_symmetry.space_group_name_H-M   'P 1'
#
loop_
_entity.id
_entity.type
_entity.pdbx_description
1 polymer ?
#
loop_
_entity_poly.entity_id
_entity_poly.type
_entity_poly.pdbx_seq_one_letter_code
_entity_poly.pdbx_strand_id
1 'polypeptide(L)'
;MLAAGSQTNSSTWIAQCNTPNGTVNGVLTSTPWPQISPGLYGTNVAGIGVRIQRGGLTIPGSTTYTIANFPGATAAPYGWYWFAGPSMVYTFVKTGLVTGGSVKATDIPNFSENFDGTTTFIYSATSGQITFSAGACTTPDVPVTLKPMPVSSFAGIGSTAGATRFVIAVNGCPPGLNSIQYSLNAASGVGVLDAQSGVIGLGNSSSATGVGLQISDANNHPVELGALVAATGYNSGLGGNFNIPLSASYYRVSSAVTPGTVVSAAVFTMSYQ
;
A
#
# COMPACT_ATOMS: atom_id res chain seq x y z
N MET A 1 11.44 -13.13 -10.43
CA MET A 1 12.68 -13.96 -10.47
C MET A 1 13.65 -13.26 -11.39
N LEU A 2 14.81 -12.83 -10.89
CA LEU A 2 15.85 -12.16 -11.69
C LEU A 2 16.85 -13.22 -12.20
N ALA A 3 17.24 -13.11 -13.45
CA ALA A 3 18.01 -14.12 -14.18
C ALA A 3 19.42 -14.29 -13.61
N ALA A 4 19.80 -15.54 -13.37
CA ALA A 4 21.14 -15.93 -13.00
C ALA A 4 22.11 -15.72 -14.17
N GLY A 5 23.22 -15.01 -13.92
CA GLY A 5 24.32 -14.93 -14.86
C GLY A 5 24.91 -16.31 -15.13
N SER A 6 25.00 -16.67 -16.41
CA SER A 6 25.58 -17.91 -16.92
C SER A 6 27.08 -17.98 -16.65
N GLN A 7 27.56 -19.02 -15.96
CA GLN A 7 28.90 -19.57 -16.21
C GLN A 7 28.98 -21.07 -15.93
N THR A 8 29.76 -21.73 -16.78
CA THR A 8 29.94 -23.17 -16.96
C THR A 8 31.15 -23.74 -16.20
N ASN A 9 30.97 -24.97 -15.71
CA ASN A 9 31.98 -26.01 -15.45
C ASN A 9 32.64 -26.12 -14.05
N SER A 10 33.15 -27.33 -13.81
CA SER A 10 33.20 -28.13 -12.60
C SER A 10 34.54 -28.06 -11.82
N SER A 11 34.50 -28.50 -10.56
CA SER A 11 35.61 -28.96 -9.69
C SER A 11 36.69 -28.00 -9.15
N THR A 12 36.55 -26.68 -9.21
CA THR A 12 37.51 -25.74 -8.55
C THR A 12 36.89 -24.98 -7.38
N TRP A 13 37.61 -24.91 -6.25
CA TRP A 13 37.22 -24.12 -5.08
C TRP A 13 37.18 -22.63 -5.43
N ILE A 14 36.10 -21.93 -5.06
CA ILE A 14 36.02 -20.46 -5.21
C ILE A 14 36.81 -19.72 -4.11
N ALA A 15 37.08 -20.44 -3.02
CA ALA A 15 37.91 -20.02 -1.91
C ALA A 15 38.46 -21.29 -1.22
N GLN A 16 39.78 -21.37 -1.07
CA GLN A 16 40.46 -22.45 -0.37
C GLN A 16 40.82 -21.99 1.05
N CYS A 17 40.31 -22.72 2.04
CA CYS A 17 40.57 -22.50 3.46
C CYS A 17 41.71 -23.43 3.89
N ASN A 18 42.87 -22.87 4.20
CA ASN A 18 44.05 -23.64 4.62
C ASN A 18 44.17 -23.78 6.14
N THR A 19 43.27 -23.13 6.88
CA THR A 19 43.20 -23.14 8.35
C THR A 19 41.88 -23.74 8.81
N PRO A 20 41.79 -24.33 10.02
CA PRO A 20 40.55 -24.92 10.57
C PRO A 20 39.42 -23.92 10.84
N ASN A 21 39.75 -22.64 10.85
CA ASN A 21 38.85 -21.52 11.04
C ASN A 21 39.30 -20.33 10.18
N GLY A 22 38.38 -19.40 9.95
CA GLY A 22 38.65 -18.18 9.22
C GLY A 22 37.49 -17.20 9.31
N THR A 23 37.55 -16.15 8.50
CA THR A 23 36.54 -15.09 8.46
C THR A 23 36.03 -14.87 7.04
N VAL A 24 34.72 -14.63 6.96
CA VAL A 24 34.05 -14.10 5.78
C VAL A 24 33.71 -12.65 6.07
N ASN A 25 34.16 -11.74 5.20
CA ASN A 25 33.90 -10.32 5.32
C ASN A 25 33.11 -9.83 4.12
N GLY A 26 31.93 -9.27 4.35
CA GLY A 26 31.16 -8.53 3.36
C GLY A 26 31.53 -7.05 3.44
N VAL A 27 31.94 -6.46 2.31
CA VAL A 27 32.43 -5.08 2.24
C VAL A 27 31.70 -4.35 1.13
N LEU A 28 31.18 -3.16 1.40
CA LEU A 28 30.60 -2.31 0.36
C LEU A 28 31.71 -1.80 -0.57
N THR A 29 31.50 -1.92 -1.88
CA THR A 29 32.48 -1.52 -2.91
C THR A 29 32.05 -0.27 -3.68
N SER A 30 30.84 0.23 -3.43
CA SER A 30 30.40 1.55 -3.85
C SER A 30 29.83 2.33 -2.68
N THR A 31 29.80 3.65 -2.81
CA THR A 31 29.27 4.55 -1.78
C THR A 31 27.79 4.25 -1.52
N PRO A 32 27.40 3.86 -0.28
CA PRO A 32 26.00 3.69 0.07
C PRO A 32 25.33 5.05 0.34
N TRP A 33 24.00 5.04 0.38
CA TRP A 33 23.24 6.08 1.07
C TRP A 33 23.61 6.14 2.56
N PRO A 34 23.31 7.24 3.27
CA PRO A 34 23.61 7.37 4.69
C PRO A 34 23.11 6.18 5.52
N GLN A 35 23.96 5.70 6.43
CA GLN A 35 23.59 4.61 7.33
C GLN A 35 22.53 5.10 8.33
N ILE A 36 21.44 4.35 8.46
CA ILE A 36 20.34 4.64 9.41
C ILE A 36 20.62 3.96 10.75
N SER A 37 21.00 2.69 10.69
CA SER A 37 21.44 1.88 11.84
C SER A 37 22.48 0.86 11.37
N PRO A 38 23.19 0.15 12.25
CA PRO A 38 24.15 -0.87 11.83
C PRO A 38 23.55 -1.85 10.82
N GLY A 39 24.17 -1.98 9.64
CA GLY A 39 23.71 -2.84 8.55
C GLY A 39 22.37 -2.44 7.92
N LEU A 40 21.91 -1.20 8.08
CA LEU A 40 20.73 -0.65 7.41
C LEU A 40 21.10 0.71 6.81
N TYR A 41 21.06 0.79 5.48
CA TYR A 41 21.38 2.01 4.75
C TYR A 41 20.11 2.64 4.21
N GLY A 42 20.12 3.97 4.04
CA GLY A 42 19.04 4.65 3.34
C GLY A 42 18.90 4.19 1.89
N THR A 43 17.89 4.72 1.23
CA THR A 43 17.73 4.60 -0.22
C THR A 43 17.42 5.97 -0.81
N ASN A 44 17.28 6.05 -2.12
CA ASN A 44 16.76 7.24 -2.80
C ASN A 44 15.30 7.54 -2.47
N VAL A 45 14.57 6.59 -1.88
CA VAL A 45 13.19 6.78 -1.41
C VAL A 45 13.21 7.10 0.08
N ALA A 46 12.74 8.30 0.44
CA ALA A 46 12.64 8.73 1.83
C ALA A 46 11.76 7.76 2.65
N GLY A 47 12.18 7.49 3.89
CA GLY A 47 11.49 6.55 4.77
C GLY A 47 11.65 5.07 4.41
N ILE A 48 12.48 4.73 3.43
CA ILE A 48 12.85 3.35 3.09
C ILE A 48 14.35 3.16 3.29
N GLY A 49 14.70 2.21 4.16
CA GLY A 49 16.05 1.66 4.27
C GLY A 49 16.18 0.29 3.60
N VAL A 50 17.40 -0.10 3.26
CA VAL A 50 17.74 -1.41 2.69
C VAL A 50 18.84 -2.09 3.50
N ARG A 51 18.64 -3.39 3.76
CA ARG A 51 19.62 -4.30 4.32
C ARG A 51 19.97 -5.35 3.28
N ILE A 52 21.27 -5.56 3.07
CA ILE A 52 21.79 -6.54 2.11
C ILE A 52 22.29 -7.75 2.90
N GLN A 53 21.80 -8.94 2.57
CA GLN A 53 22.19 -10.17 3.25
C GLN A 53 22.52 -11.30 2.28
N ARG A 54 23.51 -12.11 2.66
CA ARG A 54 23.95 -13.30 1.96
C ARG A 54 24.37 -14.37 2.95
N GLY A 55 23.80 -15.57 2.86
CA GLY A 55 24.17 -16.69 3.75
C GLY A 55 24.06 -16.36 5.25
N GLY A 56 23.14 -15.48 5.65
CA GLY A 56 22.98 -15.00 7.02
C GLY A 56 23.87 -13.82 7.43
N LEU A 57 24.91 -13.50 6.65
CA LEU A 57 25.74 -12.31 6.87
C LEU A 57 25.01 -11.05 6.41
N THR A 58 24.98 -10.02 7.25
CA THR A 58 24.54 -8.66 6.85
C THR A 58 25.75 -7.88 6.34
N ILE A 59 25.59 -7.22 5.20
CA ILE A 59 26.66 -6.49 4.51
C ILE A 59 26.51 -4.97 4.77
N PRO A 60 27.60 -4.25 5.09
CA PRO A 60 28.93 -4.78 5.41
C PRO A 60 28.92 -5.45 6.80
N GLY A 61 29.79 -6.44 6.97
CA GLY A 61 29.87 -7.21 8.20
C GLY A 61 30.90 -8.34 8.12
N SER A 62 31.15 -8.99 9.25
CA SER A 62 32.06 -10.13 9.33
C SER A 62 31.39 -11.29 10.06
N THR A 63 31.69 -12.50 9.64
CA THR A 63 31.34 -13.72 10.38
C THR A 63 32.50 -14.70 10.32
N THR A 64 32.69 -15.46 11.39
CA THR A 64 33.68 -16.53 11.44
C THR A 64 33.10 -17.81 10.84
N TYR A 65 33.92 -18.56 10.14
CA TYR A 65 33.60 -19.93 9.74
C TYR A 65 34.58 -20.91 10.38
N THR A 66 34.13 -22.15 10.54
CA THR A 66 34.91 -23.29 10.99
C THR A 66 34.70 -24.44 10.02
N ILE A 67 35.49 -25.50 10.16
CA ILE A 67 35.30 -26.72 9.36
C ILE A 67 33.88 -27.30 9.47
N ALA A 68 33.17 -27.08 10.59
CA ALA A 68 31.79 -27.54 10.79
C ALA A 68 30.77 -26.89 9.83
N ASN A 69 31.12 -25.74 9.23
CA ASN A 69 30.28 -25.09 8.21
C ASN A 69 30.33 -25.82 6.85
N PHE A 70 31.20 -26.83 6.69
CA PHE A 70 31.43 -27.57 5.45
C PHE A 70 31.12 -29.06 5.65
N PRO A 71 29.92 -29.52 5.28
CA PRO A 71 29.54 -30.93 5.41
C PRO A 71 30.56 -31.85 4.73
N GLY A 72 31.10 -32.81 5.50
CA GLY A 72 32.08 -33.79 5.01
C GLY A 72 33.55 -33.38 5.13
N ALA A 73 33.86 -32.14 5.56
CA ALA A 73 35.24 -31.74 5.84
C ALA A 73 35.67 -32.15 7.25
N THR A 74 36.85 -32.77 7.38
CA THR A 74 37.42 -33.22 8.67
C THR A 74 38.81 -32.64 8.96
N ALA A 75 39.52 -32.15 7.95
CA ALA A 75 40.74 -31.34 8.08
C ALA A 75 40.86 -30.34 6.92
N ALA A 76 41.75 -29.35 7.05
CA ALA A 76 42.14 -28.48 5.95
C ALA A 76 43.05 -29.23 4.94
N PRO A 77 43.05 -28.85 3.64
CA PRO A 77 42.26 -27.77 3.05
C PRO A 77 40.81 -28.19 2.74
N TYR A 78 39.89 -27.26 2.93
CA TYR A 78 38.49 -27.34 2.50
C TYR A 78 38.09 -26.03 1.83
N GLY A 79 36.93 -25.96 1.19
CA GLY A 79 36.59 -24.77 0.42
C GLY A 79 35.13 -24.67 0.05
N TRP A 80 34.77 -23.46 -0.40
CA TRP A 80 33.44 -23.20 -0.93
C TRP A 80 33.39 -23.58 -2.41
N TYR A 81 32.26 -24.13 -2.84
CA TYR A 81 31.99 -24.47 -4.23
C TYR A 81 30.90 -23.56 -4.81
N TRP A 82 30.84 -23.47 -6.14
CA TRP A 82 29.67 -22.96 -6.83
C TRP A 82 28.49 -23.91 -6.61
N PHE A 83 27.68 -23.66 -5.58
CA PHE A 83 26.32 -24.17 -5.55
C PHE A 83 25.41 -23.24 -6.35
N ALA A 84 24.32 -23.79 -6.90
CA ALA A 84 23.36 -23.06 -7.73
C ALA A 84 22.97 -21.71 -7.10
N GLY A 85 23.51 -20.63 -7.67
CA GLY A 85 23.15 -19.21 -7.44
C GLY A 85 23.29 -18.70 -6.00
N PRO A 86 24.15 -17.71 -5.70
CA PRO A 86 24.09 -17.04 -4.41
C PRO A 86 22.72 -16.34 -4.25
N SER A 87 21.94 -16.70 -3.23
CA SER A 87 20.66 -16.05 -2.93
C SER A 87 20.90 -14.73 -2.19
N MET A 88 20.83 -13.63 -2.93
CA MET A 88 20.91 -12.29 -2.34
C MET A 88 19.55 -11.93 -1.77
N VAL A 89 19.55 -11.46 -0.52
CA VAL A 89 18.35 -10.98 0.13
C VAL A 89 18.50 -9.49 0.36
N TYR A 90 17.65 -8.73 -0.31
CA TYR A 90 17.46 -7.30 -0.06
C TYR A 90 16.22 -7.16 0.82
N THR A 91 16.41 -6.78 2.08
CA THR A 91 15.31 -6.51 3.01
C THR A 91 15.08 -5.01 3.07
N PHE A 92 13.94 -4.57 2.55
CA PHE A 92 13.51 -3.18 2.66
C PHE A 92 12.77 -2.98 3.97
N VAL A 93 13.18 -1.97 4.72
CA VAL A 93 12.63 -1.65 6.04
C VAL A 93 12.02 -0.27 5.96
N LYS A 94 10.75 -0.15 6.36
CA LYS A 94 10.12 1.15 6.54
C LYS A 94 10.75 1.84 7.76
N THR A 95 11.40 2.97 7.52
CA THR A 95 12.10 3.78 8.53
C THR A 95 11.42 5.12 8.81
N GLY A 96 10.41 5.48 8.02
CA GLY A 96 9.66 6.73 8.20
C GLY A 96 8.45 6.84 7.27
N LEU A 97 8.04 8.08 7.01
CA LEU A 97 6.99 8.37 6.03
C LEU A 97 7.45 7.99 4.62
N VAL A 98 6.57 7.35 3.87
CA VAL A 98 6.80 6.95 2.48
C VAL A 98 5.74 7.62 1.62
N THR A 99 6.14 8.58 0.79
CA THR A 99 5.26 9.31 -0.13
C THR A 99 5.22 8.69 -1.52
N GLY A 100 5.88 7.55 -1.70
CA GLY A 100 6.03 6.85 -2.95
C GLY A 100 7.40 7.08 -3.60
N GLY A 101 7.72 6.23 -4.57
CA GLY A 101 8.99 6.26 -5.29
C GLY A 101 9.47 4.85 -5.58
N SER A 102 10.61 4.74 -6.27
CA SER A 102 11.14 3.43 -6.63
C SER A 102 12.64 3.36 -6.37
N VAL A 103 13.07 2.25 -5.79
CA VAL A 103 14.48 1.90 -5.63
C VAL A 103 14.87 1.00 -6.78
N LYS A 104 15.77 1.46 -7.65
CA LYS A 104 16.35 0.64 -8.71
C LYS A 104 17.51 -0.17 -8.14
N ALA A 105 17.84 -1.28 -8.80
CA ALA A 105 19.02 -2.06 -8.49
C ALA A 105 20.31 -1.21 -8.45
N THR A 106 20.42 -0.23 -9.35
CA THR A 106 21.56 0.70 -9.42
C THR A 106 21.61 1.73 -8.30
N ASP A 107 20.52 1.90 -7.52
CA ASP A 107 20.47 2.80 -6.37
C ASP A 107 20.97 2.14 -5.08
N ILE A 108 21.19 0.82 -5.12
CA ILE A 108 21.69 0.01 -4.00
C ILE A 108 23.21 -0.18 -4.19
N PRO A 109 24.02 -0.06 -3.12
CA PRO A 109 25.47 -0.19 -3.25
C PRO A 109 25.90 -1.60 -3.67
N ASN A 110 26.94 -1.65 -4.48
CA ASN A 110 27.69 -2.86 -4.79
C ASN A 110 28.46 -3.32 -3.54
N PHE A 111 28.79 -4.59 -3.50
CA PHE A 111 29.61 -5.14 -2.43
C PHE A 111 30.49 -6.28 -2.93
N SER A 112 31.49 -6.62 -2.15
CA SER A 112 32.31 -7.81 -2.32
C SER A 112 32.26 -8.67 -1.06
N GLU A 113 32.59 -9.94 -1.24
CA GLU A 113 32.90 -10.83 -0.13
C GLU A 113 34.35 -11.29 -0.21
N ASN A 114 34.99 -11.28 0.95
CA ASN A 114 36.38 -11.69 1.12
C ASN A 114 36.44 -12.86 2.10
N PHE A 115 37.20 -13.89 1.75
CA PHE A 115 37.52 -15.01 2.63
C PHE A 115 38.99 -14.87 3.05
N ASP A 116 39.23 -14.69 4.36
CA ASP A 116 40.57 -14.50 4.93
C ASP A 116 41.43 -13.45 4.19
N GLY A 117 40.79 -12.35 3.81
CA GLY A 117 41.44 -11.23 3.11
C GLY A 117 41.50 -11.36 1.58
N THR A 118 41.08 -12.49 1.00
CA THR A 118 41.03 -12.68 -0.45
C THR A 118 39.62 -12.41 -0.97
N THR A 119 39.44 -11.45 -1.88
CA THR A 119 38.16 -11.20 -2.54
C THR A 119 37.79 -12.35 -3.46
N THR A 120 36.59 -12.88 -3.31
CA THR A 120 36.10 -14.03 -4.10
C THR A 120 34.87 -13.69 -4.92
N PHE A 121 34.03 -12.74 -4.45
CA PHE A 121 32.84 -12.28 -5.16
C PHE A 121 32.78 -10.77 -5.18
N ILE A 122 32.30 -10.23 -6.30
CA ILE A 122 31.81 -8.86 -6.42
C ILE A 122 30.40 -8.96 -6.94
N TYR A 123 29.46 -8.34 -6.24
CA TYR A 123 28.07 -8.28 -6.63
C TYR A 123 27.70 -6.85 -7.03
N SER A 124 27.18 -6.73 -8.25
CA SER A 124 26.67 -5.47 -8.78
C SER A 124 25.27 -5.66 -9.31
N ALA A 125 24.29 -5.02 -8.68
CA ALA A 125 22.90 -5.11 -9.08
C ALA A 125 22.65 -4.15 -10.27
N THR A 126 22.52 -4.69 -11.48
CA THR A 126 22.43 -3.89 -12.71
C THR A 126 21.01 -3.71 -13.25
N SER A 127 20.05 -4.51 -12.78
CA SER A 127 18.66 -4.47 -13.26
C SER A 127 17.67 -4.89 -12.19
N GLY A 128 16.43 -4.42 -12.33
CA GLY A 128 15.36 -4.61 -11.37
C GLY A 128 15.01 -3.33 -10.62
N GLN A 129 13.77 -3.26 -10.15
CA GLN A 129 13.24 -2.12 -9.44
C GLN A 129 12.15 -2.60 -8.47
N ILE A 130 12.06 -1.95 -7.32
CA ILE A 130 10.93 -2.09 -6.39
C ILE A 130 10.28 -0.72 -6.26
N THR A 131 8.97 -0.69 -6.41
CA THR A 131 8.16 0.52 -6.27
C THR A 131 7.44 0.50 -4.93
N PHE A 132 7.56 1.60 -4.21
CA PHE A 132 6.85 1.89 -2.98
C PHE A 132 5.75 2.89 -3.30
N SER A 133 4.55 2.66 -2.77
CA SER A 133 3.45 3.61 -2.83
C SER A 133 3.24 4.25 -1.47
N ALA A 134 2.64 5.44 -1.46
CA ALA A 134 2.08 5.97 -0.23
C ALA A 134 1.02 5.00 0.33
N GLY A 135 0.83 5.04 1.66
CA GLY A 135 -0.29 4.33 2.28
C GLY A 135 -1.64 4.86 1.78
N ALA A 136 -2.69 4.07 1.93
CA ALA A 136 -4.06 4.52 1.72
C ALA A 136 -4.73 4.77 3.08
N CYS A 137 -5.80 5.55 3.09
CA CYS A 137 -6.69 5.63 4.24
C CYS A 137 -7.60 4.40 4.29
N THR A 138 -8.21 4.16 5.45
CA THR A 138 -9.21 3.11 5.68
C THR A 138 -10.55 3.74 6.05
N THR A 139 -11.63 3.15 5.55
CA THR A 139 -13.00 3.57 5.88
C THR A 139 -13.84 2.31 6.17
N PRO A 140 -14.62 2.29 7.26
CA PRO A 140 -15.56 1.20 7.51
C PRO A 140 -16.80 1.34 6.63
N ASP A 141 -17.59 0.26 6.54
CA ASP A 141 -18.95 0.33 6.01
C ASP A 141 -19.85 1.16 6.93
N VAL A 142 -20.73 1.97 6.34
CA VAL A 142 -21.60 2.90 7.08
C VAL A 142 -23.07 2.51 6.89
N PRO A 143 -23.67 1.75 7.82
CA PRO A 143 -25.10 1.49 7.79
C PRO A 143 -25.87 2.76 8.20
N VAL A 144 -26.83 3.17 7.37
CA VAL A 144 -27.70 4.34 7.64
C VAL A 144 -29.14 3.87 7.77
N THR A 145 -29.69 3.91 8.98
CA THR A 145 -31.10 3.57 9.24
C THR A 145 -31.98 4.81 9.09
N LEU A 146 -32.75 4.88 8.00
CA LEU A 146 -33.74 5.92 7.79
C LEU A 146 -34.98 5.69 8.66
N LYS A 147 -35.56 6.78 9.17
CA LYS A 147 -36.86 6.72 9.86
C LYS A 147 -37.99 6.58 8.84
N PRO A 148 -39.05 5.80 9.12
CA PRO A 148 -40.23 5.74 8.27
C PRO A 148 -40.80 7.13 7.99
N MET A 149 -41.15 7.43 6.74
CA MET A 149 -41.71 8.72 6.33
C MET A 149 -43.07 8.56 5.66
N PRO A 150 -44.11 9.31 6.10
CA PRO A 150 -45.40 9.29 5.44
C PRO A 150 -45.35 10.06 4.13
N VAL A 151 -46.12 9.60 3.13
CA VAL A 151 -46.19 10.21 1.78
C VAL A 151 -46.61 11.69 1.82
N SER A 152 -47.40 12.08 2.83
CA SER A 152 -47.80 13.47 3.04
C SER A 152 -46.66 14.42 3.41
N SER A 153 -45.47 13.89 3.75
CA SER A 153 -44.29 14.72 4.07
C SER A 153 -43.66 15.35 2.83
N PHE A 154 -43.99 14.85 1.63
CA PHE A 154 -43.45 15.38 0.38
C PHE A 154 -44.35 16.49 -0.15
N ALA A 155 -43.77 17.66 -0.43
CA ALA A 155 -44.46 18.78 -1.06
C ALA A 155 -44.79 18.53 -2.55
N GLY A 156 -44.09 17.61 -3.21
CA GLY A 156 -44.26 17.28 -4.62
C GLY A 156 -43.08 16.50 -5.19
N ILE A 157 -43.09 16.26 -6.51
CA ILE A 157 -41.92 15.73 -7.22
C ILE A 157 -40.75 16.69 -7.01
N GLY A 158 -39.57 16.16 -6.71
CA GLY A 158 -38.37 16.94 -6.41
C GLY A 158 -38.19 17.35 -4.96
N SER A 159 -39.20 17.14 -4.10
CA SER A 159 -39.08 17.42 -2.66
C SER A 159 -38.44 16.27 -1.90
N THR A 160 -37.79 16.61 -0.79
CA THR A 160 -37.20 15.65 0.15
C THR A 160 -37.94 15.58 1.48
N ALA A 161 -37.80 14.45 2.18
CA ALA A 161 -38.31 14.27 3.54
C ALA A 161 -37.39 13.36 4.36
N GLY A 162 -37.40 13.53 5.67
CA GLY A 162 -36.78 12.59 6.61
C GLY A 162 -35.26 12.55 6.59
N ALA A 163 -34.60 13.72 6.51
CA ALA A 163 -33.15 13.82 6.53
C ALA A 163 -32.52 13.10 7.73
N THR A 164 -31.60 12.19 7.45
CA THR A 164 -30.85 11.39 8.43
C THR A 164 -29.36 11.65 8.22
N ARG A 165 -28.73 12.31 9.20
CA ARG A 165 -27.30 12.60 9.17
C ARG A 165 -26.47 11.38 9.51
N PHE A 166 -25.35 11.21 8.83
CA PHE A 166 -24.36 10.17 9.07
C PHE A 166 -22.96 10.68 8.76
N VAL A 167 -21.95 9.90 9.11
CA VAL A 167 -20.54 10.27 8.93
C VAL A 167 -19.79 9.09 8.32
N ILE A 168 -18.96 9.36 7.32
CA ILE A 168 -17.94 8.43 6.86
C ILE A 168 -16.65 8.75 7.61
N ALA A 169 -16.17 7.80 8.42
CA ALA A 169 -14.92 7.94 9.17
C ALA A 169 -13.74 7.50 8.29
N VAL A 170 -12.81 8.41 8.03
CA VAL A 170 -11.60 8.16 7.25
C VAL A 170 -10.41 8.10 8.20
N ASN A 171 -9.73 6.95 8.25
CA ASN A 171 -8.78 6.63 9.30
C ASN A 171 -7.39 6.26 8.73
N GLY A 172 -6.35 6.63 9.47
CA GLY A 172 -4.98 6.18 9.21
C GLY A 172 -4.39 6.74 7.91
N CYS A 173 -4.82 7.92 7.47
CA CYS A 173 -4.27 8.55 6.28
C CYS A 173 -2.79 8.90 6.49
N PRO A 174 -1.88 8.53 5.57
CA PRO A 174 -0.50 8.95 5.70
C PRO A 174 -0.36 10.46 5.49
N PRO A 175 0.64 11.10 6.13
CA PRO A 175 1.08 12.42 5.71
C PRO A 175 1.70 12.41 4.30
N GLY A 176 1.92 13.58 3.73
CA GLY A 176 2.64 13.79 2.48
C GLY A 176 1.86 13.54 1.20
N LEU A 177 0.55 13.24 1.27
CA LEU A 177 -0.32 13.32 0.09
C LEU A 177 -0.64 14.79 -0.17
N ASN A 178 -0.73 15.18 -1.45
CA ASN A 178 -1.10 16.53 -1.85
C ASN A 178 -2.58 16.80 -1.55
N SER A 179 -3.44 15.83 -1.88
CA SER A 179 -4.87 15.91 -1.57
C SER A 179 -5.51 14.53 -1.49
N ILE A 180 -6.63 14.48 -0.76
CA ILE A 180 -7.56 13.35 -0.80
C ILE A 180 -8.86 13.87 -1.38
N GLN A 181 -9.35 13.18 -2.40
CA GLN A 181 -10.67 13.42 -2.99
C GLN A 181 -11.55 12.19 -2.81
N TYR A 182 -12.85 12.37 -2.89
CA TYR A 182 -13.79 11.26 -2.87
C TYR A 182 -14.93 11.47 -3.86
N SER A 183 -15.57 10.39 -4.25
CA SER A 183 -16.83 10.41 -5.00
C SER A 183 -17.81 9.39 -4.44
N LEU A 184 -19.10 9.66 -4.65
CA LEU A 184 -20.19 8.75 -4.34
C LEU A 184 -20.86 8.31 -5.64
N ASN A 185 -21.18 7.03 -5.75
CA ASN A 185 -21.94 6.45 -6.86
C ASN A 185 -22.99 5.48 -6.34
N ALA A 186 -23.99 5.17 -7.16
CA ALA A 186 -24.93 4.09 -6.84
C ALA A 186 -24.19 2.74 -6.80
N ALA A 187 -24.54 1.88 -5.85
CA ALA A 187 -24.03 0.53 -5.81
C ALA A 187 -24.62 -0.34 -6.93
N SER A 188 -24.01 -1.50 -7.19
CA SER A 188 -24.56 -2.47 -8.14
C SER A 188 -25.98 -2.87 -7.75
N GLY A 189 -26.90 -2.88 -8.73
CA GLY A 189 -28.32 -3.14 -8.50
C GLY A 189 -29.12 -1.95 -7.97
N VAL A 190 -28.52 -0.77 -7.87
CA VAL A 190 -29.20 0.50 -7.55
C VAL A 190 -29.04 1.43 -8.76
N GLY A 191 -30.15 1.96 -9.27
CA GLY A 191 -30.13 2.91 -10.38
C GLY A 191 -29.69 4.31 -9.95
N VAL A 192 -29.20 5.12 -10.90
CA VAL A 192 -29.06 6.57 -10.71
C VAL A 192 -30.32 7.23 -11.27
N LEU A 193 -31.01 8.03 -10.45
CA LEU A 193 -32.26 8.71 -10.85
C LEU A 193 -32.01 10.16 -11.26
N ASP A 194 -31.10 10.85 -10.56
CA ASP A 194 -30.64 12.20 -10.89
C ASP A 194 -29.21 12.35 -10.34
N ALA A 195 -28.21 12.33 -11.22
CA ALA A 195 -26.81 12.36 -10.82
C ALA A 195 -26.42 13.71 -10.23
N GLN A 196 -26.89 14.80 -10.83
CA GLN A 196 -26.60 16.18 -10.45
C GLN A 196 -27.16 16.52 -9.08
N SER A 197 -28.33 15.95 -8.76
CA SER A 197 -29.00 16.14 -7.48
C SER A 197 -28.71 15.02 -6.47
N GLY A 198 -27.71 14.16 -6.70
CA GLY A 198 -27.32 13.12 -5.75
C GLY A 198 -28.38 12.06 -5.46
N VAL A 199 -29.29 11.82 -6.41
CA VAL A 199 -30.44 10.93 -6.23
C VAL A 199 -30.15 9.55 -6.79
N ILE A 200 -30.09 8.58 -5.89
CA ILE A 200 -30.01 7.16 -6.19
C ILE A 200 -31.38 6.50 -6.06
N GLY A 201 -31.57 5.42 -6.79
CA GLY A 201 -32.77 4.61 -6.76
C GLY A 201 -32.83 3.69 -5.56
N LEU A 202 -33.79 2.79 -5.61
CA LEU A 202 -33.95 1.74 -4.62
C LEU A 202 -33.32 0.44 -5.13
N GLY A 203 -32.80 -0.37 -4.22
CA GLY A 203 -32.31 -1.71 -4.52
C GLY A 203 -33.47 -2.71 -4.63
N ASN A 204 -33.18 -3.87 -5.25
CA ASN A 204 -34.16 -4.90 -5.62
C ASN A 204 -35.00 -5.49 -4.46
N SER A 205 -34.56 -5.34 -3.21
CA SER A 205 -35.30 -5.78 -2.01
C SER A 205 -36.33 -4.77 -1.51
N SER A 206 -36.46 -3.62 -2.18
CA SER A 206 -37.42 -2.57 -1.85
C SER A 206 -38.79 -2.84 -2.46
N SER A 207 -39.85 -2.48 -1.75
CA SER A 207 -41.24 -2.54 -2.26
C SER A 207 -41.89 -1.18 -2.48
N ALA A 208 -41.27 -0.09 -1.99
CA ALA A 208 -41.76 1.25 -2.25
C ALA A 208 -41.53 1.65 -3.72
N THR A 209 -42.42 2.49 -4.26
CA THR A 209 -42.28 3.04 -5.62
C THR A 209 -42.49 4.55 -5.62
N GLY A 210 -41.97 5.22 -6.64
CA GLY A 210 -42.10 6.68 -6.80
C GLY A 210 -41.18 7.52 -5.89
N VAL A 211 -40.24 6.87 -5.20
CA VAL A 211 -39.23 7.52 -4.35
C VAL A 211 -37.82 7.01 -4.67
N GLY A 212 -36.82 7.87 -4.46
CA GLY A 212 -35.41 7.53 -4.37
C GLY A 212 -34.82 8.07 -3.07
N LEU A 213 -33.48 8.05 -2.95
CA LEU A 213 -32.76 8.68 -1.85
C LEU A 213 -31.82 9.74 -2.40
N GLN A 214 -31.87 10.93 -1.82
CA GLN A 214 -30.90 12.00 -2.08
C GLN A 214 -29.81 11.98 -1.01
N ILE A 215 -28.55 12.04 -1.44
CA ILE A 215 -27.40 12.23 -0.55
C ILE A 215 -26.93 13.69 -0.67
N SER A 216 -26.71 14.32 0.47
CA SER A 216 -26.28 15.72 0.58
C SER A 216 -25.09 15.86 1.54
N ASP A 217 -24.33 16.94 1.38
CA ASP A 217 -23.27 17.34 2.31
C ASP A 217 -23.81 17.91 3.63
N ALA A 218 -22.91 18.29 4.54
CA ALA A 218 -23.28 18.90 5.82
C ALA A 218 -24.04 20.23 5.72
N ASN A 219 -23.94 20.92 4.59
CA ASN A 219 -24.63 22.17 4.30
C ASN A 219 -25.99 21.95 3.61
N ASN A 220 -26.38 20.68 3.41
CA ASN A 220 -27.56 20.25 2.67
C ASN A 220 -27.48 20.53 1.16
N HIS A 221 -26.28 20.69 0.60
CA HIS A 221 -26.10 20.69 -0.85
C HIS A 221 -26.09 19.25 -1.36
N PRO A 222 -26.87 18.90 -2.39
CA PRO A 222 -26.81 17.59 -3.01
C PRO A 222 -25.39 17.25 -3.48
N VAL A 223 -24.97 16.00 -3.28
CA VAL A 223 -23.68 15.52 -3.78
C VAL A 223 -23.87 15.04 -5.21
N GLU A 224 -23.17 15.66 -6.17
CA GLU A 224 -23.17 15.17 -7.55
C GLU A 224 -22.51 13.78 -7.63
N LEU A 225 -23.24 12.80 -8.14
CA LEU A 225 -22.76 11.42 -8.23
C LEU A 225 -21.63 11.31 -9.26
N GLY A 226 -20.56 10.63 -8.88
CA GLY A 226 -19.36 10.46 -9.71
C GLY A 226 -18.39 11.63 -9.72
N ALA A 227 -18.82 12.82 -9.27
CA ALA A 227 -17.94 13.98 -9.14
C ALA A 227 -16.91 13.77 -8.02
N LEU A 228 -15.67 14.20 -8.27
CA LEU A 228 -14.62 14.21 -7.25
C LEU A 228 -14.75 15.47 -6.38
N VAL A 229 -14.87 15.25 -5.08
CA VAL A 229 -14.96 16.30 -4.05
C VAL A 229 -13.71 16.24 -3.18
N ALA A 230 -13.08 17.39 -2.95
CA ALA A 230 -11.93 17.47 -2.06
C ALA A 230 -12.35 17.23 -0.59
N ALA A 231 -11.64 16.33 0.09
CA ALA A 231 -11.83 16.09 1.51
C ALA A 231 -11.17 17.20 2.33
N THR A 232 -11.97 18.10 2.90
CA THR A 232 -11.49 19.28 3.64
C THR A 232 -10.86 18.95 5.00
N GLY A 233 -11.10 17.74 5.52
CA GLY A 233 -10.56 17.29 6.80
C GLY A 233 -9.13 16.74 6.75
N TYR A 234 -8.55 16.53 5.57
CA TYR A 234 -7.21 15.97 5.44
C TYR A 234 -6.11 17.02 5.69
N ASN A 235 -5.16 16.70 6.56
CA ASN A 235 -3.97 17.50 6.79
C ASN A 235 -2.75 16.82 6.14
N SER A 236 -2.18 17.43 5.09
CA SER A 236 -1.04 16.83 4.37
C SER A 236 0.24 16.77 5.21
N GLY A 237 0.44 17.66 6.17
CA GLY A 237 1.63 17.66 7.04
C GLY A 237 1.61 16.53 8.07
N LEU A 238 0.44 16.18 8.59
CA LEU A 238 0.28 15.22 9.70
C LEU A 238 -0.35 13.89 9.27
N GLY A 239 -1.18 13.89 8.23
CA GLY A 239 -2.09 12.79 7.94
C GLY A 239 -3.15 12.64 9.03
N GLY A 240 -3.45 11.39 9.38
CA GLY A 240 -4.32 11.05 10.51
C GLY A 240 -5.75 10.70 10.12
N ASN A 241 -6.70 11.07 10.97
CA ASN A 241 -8.10 10.71 10.85
C ASN A 241 -8.95 11.95 10.61
N PHE A 242 -10.00 11.82 9.81
CA PHE A 242 -11.00 12.87 9.63
C PHE A 242 -12.36 12.27 9.26
N ASN A 243 -13.39 13.11 9.27
CA ASN A 243 -14.76 12.72 9.03
C ASN A 243 -15.34 13.45 7.82
N ILE A 244 -16.15 12.74 7.04
CA ILE A 244 -16.95 13.32 5.96
C ILE A 244 -18.43 13.27 6.40
N PRO A 245 -18.99 14.40 6.87
CA PRO A 245 -20.39 14.48 7.28
C PRO A 245 -21.31 14.57 6.07
N LEU A 246 -22.35 13.72 6.06
CA LEU A 246 -23.34 13.62 5.00
C LEU A 246 -24.75 13.50 5.60
N SER A 247 -25.76 13.63 4.74
CA SER A 247 -27.15 13.36 5.06
C SER A 247 -27.82 12.58 3.94
N ALA A 248 -28.69 11.64 4.29
CA ALA A 248 -29.55 10.94 3.35
C ALA A 248 -31.02 11.31 3.63
N SER A 249 -31.77 11.63 2.59
CA SER A 249 -33.20 11.95 2.67
C SER A 249 -33.98 11.17 1.61
N TYR A 250 -35.23 10.85 1.89
CA TYR A 250 -36.12 10.37 0.83
C TYR A 250 -36.34 11.48 -0.19
N TYR A 251 -36.42 11.13 -1.47
CA TYR A 251 -36.63 12.06 -2.58
C TYR A 251 -37.79 11.57 -3.44
N ARG A 252 -38.80 12.42 -3.68
CA ARG A 252 -39.97 12.02 -4.49
C ARG A 252 -39.69 12.21 -5.97
N VAL A 253 -39.74 11.11 -6.73
CA VAL A 253 -39.49 11.10 -8.18
C VAL A 253 -40.76 10.97 -9.02
N SER A 254 -41.89 10.59 -8.42
CA SER A 254 -43.17 10.41 -9.12
C SER A 254 -44.35 11.03 -8.38
N SER A 255 -45.41 11.36 -9.12
CA SER A 255 -46.68 11.79 -8.55
C SER A 255 -47.38 10.65 -7.80
N ALA A 256 -47.29 9.42 -8.29
CA ALA A 256 -47.76 8.23 -7.59
C ALA A 256 -46.64 7.65 -6.72
N VAL A 257 -46.87 7.61 -5.40
CA VAL A 257 -45.95 6.99 -4.43
C VAL A 257 -46.67 5.85 -3.74
N THR A 258 -46.14 4.63 -3.87
CA THR A 258 -46.65 3.47 -3.14
C THR A 258 -45.80 3.23 -1.89
N PRO A 259 -46.40 3.20 -0.68
CA PRO A 259 -45.67 2.86 0.54
C PRO A 259 -45.05 1.46 0.48
N GLY A 260 -43.88 1.30 1.09
CA GLY A 260 -43.18 0.02 1.13
C GLY A 260 -41.82 0.13 1.81
N THR A 261 -41.03 -0.94 1.70
CA THR A 261 -39.65 -0.98 2.19
C THR A 261 -38.75 -0.18 1.27
N VAL A 262 -37.77 0.51 1.86
CA VAL A 262 -36.76 1.27 1.16
C VAL A 262 -35.39 0.78 1.61
N VAL A 263 -34.67 0.15 0.68
CA VAL A 263 -33.30 -0.30 0.81
C VAL A 263 -32.53 0.26 -0.38
N SER A 264 -31.37 0.85 -0.13
CA SER A 264 -30.49 1.35 -1.18
C SER A 264 -29.04 1.28 -0.69
N ALA A 265 -28.11 1.46 -1.61
CA ALA A 265 -26.69 1.41 -1.33
C ALA A 265 -25.92 2.34 -2.28
N ALA A 266 -24.89 2.97 -1.74
CA ALA A 266 -23.96 3.80 -2.48
C ALA A 266 -22.52 3.30 -2.26
N VAL A 267 -21.66 3.49 -3.25
CA VAL A 267 -20.23 3.20 -3.19
C VAL A 267 -19.49 4.51 -2.98
N PHE A 268 -18.68 4.54 -1.93
CA PHE A 268 -17.75 5.63 -1.65
C PHE A 268 -16.36 5.26 -2.18
N THR A 269 -15.80 6.10 -3.04
CA THR A 269 -14.49 5.90 -3.65
C THR A 269 -13.55 7.01 -3.22
N MET A 270 -12.36 6.66 -2.73
CA MET A 270 -11.30 7.62 -2.41
C MET A 270 -10.27 7.69 -3.52
N SER A 271 -9.77 8.89 -3.81
CA SER A 271 -8.70 9.17 -4.77
C SER A 271 -7.60 9.98 -4.08
N TYR A 272 -6.35 9.64 -4.37
CA TYR A 272 -5.16 10.17 -3.69
C TYR A 272 -4.24 10.85 -4.72
N GLN A 273 -3.72 12.03 -4.39
CA GLN A 273 -2.79 12.81 -5.22
C GLN A 273 -1.53 13.19 -4.46
#